data_AF-A0A2L2ZAN6-F1
#
_entry.id   AF-A0A2L2ZAN6-F1
#
_cell.length_a   1.000
_cell.length_b   1.000
_cell.length_c   1.000
_cell.angle_alpha   90.00
_cell.angle_beta   90.00
_cell.angle_gamma   90.00
#
_symmetry.space_group_name_H-M   'P 1'
#
loop_
_entity.id
_entity.type
_entity.pdbx_description
1 polymer ?
#
loop_
_entity_poly.entity_id
_entity_poly.type
_entity_poly.pdbx_seq_one_letter_code
_entity_poly.pdbx_strand_id
1 'polypeptide(L)' 'VVRHVGYDAASKGLDYKNCEIEIAIHEQHEEIANVVHVDKHEDDFGAGDQCLMFVYARVVTEELKPLTSMLAHKLNPKLG' A
#
# COMPACT_ATOMS: atom_id res chain seq x y z
N VAL A 1 5.48 8.11 10.24
CA VAL A 1 5.79 6.82 9.57
C VAL A 1 7.25 6.40 9.75
N VAL A 2 8.23 7.19 9.31
CA VAL A 2 9.68 6.86 9.38
C VAL A 2 10.14 6.40 10.78
N ARG A 3 9.79 7.15 11.83
CA ARG A 3 10.07 6.76 13.24
C ARG A 3 9.45 5.41 13.63
N HIS A 4 8.23 5.13 13.18
CA HIS A 4 7.50 3.89 13.54
C HIS A 4 8.16 2.65 12.94
N VAL A 5 8.76 2.78 11.76
CA VAL A 5 9.52 1.71 11.09
C VAL A 5 10.90 1.48 11.75
N GLY A 6 11.38 2.41 12.58
CA GLY A 6 12.62 2.25 13.36
C GLY A 6 13.84 3.02 12.84
N TYR A 7 13.66 3.91 11.86
CA TYR A 7 14.72 4.78 11.32
C TYR A 7 14.89 6.04 12.18
N ASP A 8 15.79 5.99 13.16
CA ASP A 8 16.02 7.02 14.19
C ASP A 8 17.49 7.46 14.34
N ALA A 9 18.36 7.03 13.43
CA ALA A 9 19.78 7.36 13.44
C ALA A 9 20.37 7.24 12.04
N ALA A 10 21.25 8.18 11.66
CA ALA A 10 21.90 8.19 10.35
C ALA A 10 22.70 6.92 10.05
N SER A 11 23.21 6.23 11.07
CA SER A 11 23.90 4.93 10.94
C SER A 11 23.00 3.81 10.41
N LYS A 12 21.68 3.94 10.53
CA LYS A 12 20.69 3.03 9.93
C LYS A 12 20.39 3.37 8.46
N GLY A 13 21.01 4.42 7.90
CA GLY A 13 20.82 4.92 6.54
C GLY A 13 19.72 5.98 6.41
N LEU A 14 18.91 6.21 7.45
CA LEU A 14 17.86 7.24 7.50
C LEU A 14 17.54 7.61 8.96
N ASP A 15 17.27 8.88 9.22
CA ASP A 15 16.88 9.38 10.53
C ASP A 15 15.67 10.31 10.41
N TYR A 16 14.55 9.94 11.04
CA TYR A 16 13.31 10.73 11.02
C TYR A 16 13.47 12.16 11.55
N LYS A 17 14.51 12.44 12.35
CA LYS A 17 14.75 13.78 12.92
C LYS A 17 15.44 14.73 11.96
N ASN A 18 16.22 14.17 11.03
CA ASN A 18 17.15 14.92 10.19
C ASN A 18 16.86 14.76 8.69
N CYS A 19 15.90 13.93 8.30
CA CYS A 19 15.50 13.79 6.90
C CYS A 19 14.73 15.02 6.41
N GLU A 20 15.00 15.41 5.17
CA GLU A 20 14.20 16.42 4.47
C GLU A 20 12.87 15.82 4.01
N ILE A 21 11.80 16.61 4.09
CA ILE A 21 10.47 16.23 3.62
C ILE A 21 10.02 17.27 2.59
N GLU A 22 10.02 16.87 1.32
CA GLU A 22 9.46 17.66 0.23
C GLU A 22 8.00 17.26 0.00
N ILE A 23 7.12 18.25 -0.13
CA ILE A 23 5.69 18.05 -0.34
C ILE A 23 5.27 18.70 -1.66
N ALA A 24 4.93 17.87 -2.65
CA ALA A 24 4.49 18.28 -3.98
C ALA A 24 3.15 17.62 -4.34
N ILE A 25 2.11 17.89 -3.55
CA ILE A 25 0.77 17.30 -3.72
C ILE A 25 -0.08 18.22 -4.60
N HIS A 26 -0.79 17.62 -5.57
CA HIS A 26 -1.72 18.31 -6.48
C HIS A 26 -3.10 17.66 -6.40
N GLU A 27 -4.13 18.39 -6.80
CA GLU A 27 -5.50 17.88 -6.86
C GLU A 27 -5.66 16.77 -7.92
N GLN A 28 -6.70 15.94 -7.77
CA GLN A 28 -7.05 14.94 -8.79
C GLN A 28 -7.44 15.65 -10.09
N HIS A 29 -7.01 15.10 -11.22
CA HIS A 29 -7.40 15.62 -12.54
C HIS A 29 -8.92 15.55 -12.73
N GLU A 30 -9.54 16.66 -13.15
CA GLU A 30 -10.99 16.77 -13.29
C GLU A 30 -11.56 15.74 -14.27
N GLU A 31 -10.87 15.48 -15.38
CA GLU A 31 -11.31 14.47 -16.36
C GLU A 31 -11.35 13.06 -15.75
N ILE A 32 -10.44 12.74 -14.81
CA ILE A 32 -10.45 11.45 -14.11
C ILE A 32 -11.61 11.44 -13.10
N ALA A 33 -11.78 12.51 -12.33
CA ALA A 33 -12.87 12.61 -11.37
C ALA A 33 -14.24 12.45 -12.04
N ASN A 34 -14.44 13.07 -13.21
CA ASN A 34 -15.68 13.01 -13.99
C ASN A 34 -16.02 11.60 -14.49
N VAL A 35 -15.01 10.82 -14.90
CA VAL A 35 -15.26 9.45 -15.35
C VAL A 35 -15.36 8.46 -14.18
N VAL A 36 -14.79 8.77 -13.02
CA VAL A 36 -14.79 7.88 -11.85
C VAL A 36 -16.00 8.11 -10.95
N HIS A 37 -16.22 9.33 -10.43
CA HIS A 37 -17.13 9.56 -9.30
C HIS A 37 -18.01 10.82 -9.33
N VAL A 38 -17.66 11.88 -10.07
CA VAL A 38 -18.43 13.15 -10.04
C VAL A 38 -19.85 12.94 -10.57
N ASP A 39 -20.83 13.45 -9.83
CA ASP A 39 -22.27 13.35 -10.09
C ASP A 39 -22.80 11.90 -10.22
N LYS A 40 -22.11 10.93 -9.60
CA LYS A 40 -22.51 9.52 -9.57
C LYS A 40 -22.90 9.09 -8.15
N HIS A 41 -23.83 8.15 -8.05
CA HIS A 41 -24.04 7.43 -6.79
C HIS A 41 -22.83 6.51 -6.52
N GLU A 42 -22.53 6.21 -5.26
CA GLU A 42 -21.36 5.37 -4.90
C GLU A 42 -21.39 3.98 -5.58
N ASP A 43 -22.59 3.42 -5.76
CA ASP A 43 -22.80 2.14 -6.46
C ASP A 43 -22.49 2.21 -7.97
N ASP A 44 -22.41 3.42 -8.54
CA ASP A 44 -22.18 3.69 -9.96
C ASP A 44 -20.76 4.22 -10.25
N PHE A 45 -19.85 4.16 -9.27
CA PHE A 45 -18.48 4.60 -9.47
C PHE A 45 -17.75 3.75 -10.53
N GLY A 46 -17.08 4.43 -11.45
CA GLY A 46 -16.21 3.80 -12.44
C GLY A 46 -14.91 3.29 -11.82
N ALA A 47 -14.22 2.39 -12.52
CA ALA A 47 -12.86 2.02 -12.14
C ALA A 47 -11.94 3.26 -12.21
N GLY A 48 -11.10 3.44 -11.19
CA GLY A 48 -10.16 4.56 -11.13
C GLY A 48 -9.09 4.53 -12.23
N ASP A 49 -8.76 3.34 -12.71
CA ASP A 49 -7.85 3.10 -13.83
C ASP A 49 -8.11 1.70 -14.43
N GLN A 50 -7.54 1.42 -15.59
CA GLN A 50 -7.57 0.12 -16.23
C GLN A 50 -6.61 -0.85 -15.52
N CYS A 51 -7.11 -2.03 -15.12
CA CYS A 51 -6.29 -3.06 -14.51
C CYS A 51 -6.83 -4.47 -14.77
N LEU A 52 -5.96 -5.47 -14.71
CA LEU A 52 -6.31 -6.88 -14.64
C LEU A 52 -5.92 -7.43 -13.26
N MET A 53 -6.93 -7.83 -12.48
CA MET A 53 -6.73 -8.34 -11.12
C MET A 53 -6.82 -9.87 -11.10
N PHE A 54 -5.85 -10.51 -10.46
CA PHE A 54 -5.87 -11.95 -10.20
C PHE A 54 -6.02 -12.23 -8.71
N VAL A 55 -6.84 -13.23 -8.38
CA VAL A 55 -7.04 -13.72 -7.02
C VAL A 55 -6.71 -15.20 -6.96
N TYR A 56 -5.99 -15.62 -5.91
CA TYR A 56 -5.63 -17.03 -5.68
C TYR A 56 -5.83 -17.41 -4.23
N ALA A 57 -6.39 -18.61 -3.99
CA ALA A 57 -6.58 -19.19 -2.68
C ALA A 57 -6.21 -20.69 -2.70
N ARG A 58 -5.62 -21.20 -1.61
CA ARG A 58 -5.24 -22.60 -1.49
C ARG A 58 -5.48 -23.15 -0.09
N VAL A 59 -6.22 -24.26 0.01
CA VAL A 59 -6.63 -24.92 1.28
C VAL A 59 -5.50 -25.63 2.06
N VAL A 60 -4.23 -25.42 1.68
CA VAL A 60 -3.07 -26.03 2.37
C VAL A 60 -2.75 -25.31 3.68
N THR A 61 -3.35 -24.14 3.91
CA THR A 61 -3.18 -23.32 5.12
C THR A 61 -4.54 -22.80 5.58
N GLU A 62 -4.71 -22.54 6.87
CA GLU A 62 -5.94 -21.95 7.41
C GLU A 62 -6.19 -20.56 6.83
N GLU A 63 -5.12 -19.82 6.54
CA GLU A 63 -5.18 -18.49 5.95
C GLU A 63 -5.45 -18.50 4.43
N LEU A 64 -5.62 -19.68 3.83
CA LEU A 64 -5.83 -19.91 2.39
C LEU A 64 -4.73 -19.32 1.49
N LYS A 65 -3.53 -19.12 2.04
CA LYS A 65 -2.35 -18.59 1.34
C LYS A 65 -1.39 -19.70 0.96
N PRO A 66 -0.57 -19.51 -0.10
CA PRO A 66 0.60 -20.36 -0.31
C PRO A 66 1.49 -20.40 0.94
N LEU A 67 1.86 -21.59 1.40
CA LEU A 67 2.67 -21.79 2.61
C LEU A 67 3.99 -21.02 2.57
N THR A 68 4.65 -20.99 1.41
CA THR A 68 5.91 -20.26 1.20
C THR A 68 5.77 -18.77 1.48
N SER A 69 4.75 -18.13 0.89
CA SER A 69 4.44 -16.71 1.13
C SER A 69 4.09 -16.46 2.60
N MET A 70 3.24 -17.31 3.19
CA MET A 70 2.82 -17.17 4.58
C MET A 70 3.99 -17.25 5.57
N LEU A 71 4.89 -18.22 5.40
CA LEU A 71 6.07 -18.37 6.25
C LEU A 71 7.03 -17.18 6.13
N ALA A 72 7.27 -16.69 4.91
CA ALA A 72 8.12 -15.50 4.69
C ALA A 72 7.55 -14.27 5.42
N HIS A 73 6.24 -14.03 5.32
CA HIS A 73 5.59 -12.91 6.02
C HIS A 73 5.64 -13.08 7.55
N LYS A 74 5.48 -14.30 8.06
CA LYS A 74 5.56 -14.61 9.51
C LYS A 74 7.00 -14.51 10.07
N LEU A 75 8.02 -14.52 9.21
CA LEU A 75 9.41 -14.40 9.64
C LEU A 75 9.78 -12.93 9.93
N ASN A 76 9.36 -11.99 9.07
CA ASN A 76 9.70 -10.57 9.21
C ASN A 76 9.44 -9.96 10.60
N PRO A 77 8.26 -10.12 11.24
CA PRO A 77 8.02 -9.53 12.56
C PRO A 77 8.83 -10.19 13.70
N LYS A 78 9.47 -11.34 13.46
CA LYS A 78 10.37 -11.99 14.43
C LYS A 78 11.82 -11.50 14.31
N LEU A 79 12.14 -10.81 13.23
CA LEU A 79 13.48 -10.26 12.96
C LEU A 79 13.63 -8.81 13.42
N GLY A 80 12.51 -8.11 13.66
CA GLY A 80 12.46 -6.70 14.07
C GLY A 80 12.64 -6.47 15.56
#